data_AF-A0A369TRU1-F1
#
_entry.id   AF-A0A369TRU1-F1
#
_cell.length_a   1.000
_cell.length_b   1.000
_cell.length_c   1.000
_cell.angle_alpha   90.00
_cell.angle_beta   90.00
_cell.angle_gamma   90.00
#
_symmetry.space_group_name_H-M   'P 1'
#
loop_
_entity.id
_entity.type
_entity.pdbx_description
1 polymer ?
#
loop_
_entity_poly.entity_id
_entity_poly.type
_entity_poly.pdbx_seq_one_letter_code
_entity_poly.pdbx_strand_id
1 'polypeptide(L)'
;MTFPKMILAAALALGTTTAPALAGDAKWKYSDGTELRIKCRNSGCTVQAKNPNGGKWVTVEKGPGGNANFKVLEAKYKKVKPSV
;
A
#
# COMPACT_ATOMS: atom_id res chain seq x y z
N MET A 1 52.68 8.95 5.22
CA MET A 1 51.89 9.04 6.47
C MET A 1 50.44 8.70 6.14
N THR A 2 49.91 7.66 6.81
CA THR A 2 48.51 7.49 7.26
C THR A 2 47.37 7.31 6.23
N PHE A 3 46.95 6.04 6.07
CA PHE A 3 45.62 5.53 5.66
C PHE A 3 44.53 5.85 6.72
N PRO A 4 43.26 5.34 6.69
CA PRO A 4 42.24 5.09 5.64
C PRO A 4 40.82 5.53 6.09
N LYS A 5 39.78 5.39 5.24
CA LYS A 5 38.40 4.91 5.57
C LYS A 5 37.49 5.13 4.34
N MET A 6 37.00 4.06 3.71
CA MET A 6 35.61 3.54 3.80
C MET A 6 34.56 4.63 3.52
N ILE A 7 33.68 4.46 2.53
CA ILE A 7 32.31 3.91 2.65
C ILE A 7 31.83 3.70 1.19
N LEU A 8 31.60 2.50 0.66
CA LEU A 8 30.47 1.59 0.85
C LEU A 8 29.06 2.22 0.67
N ALA A 9 28.54 2.23 -0.56
CA ALA A 9 27.09 2.18 -0.81
C ALA A 9 26.87 1.72 -2.27
N ALA A 10 26.62 0.44 -2.55
CA ALA A 10 25.32 -0.22 -2.38
C ALA A 10 24.18 0.53 -3.07
N ALA A 11 23.89 0.17 -4.31
CA ALA A 11 22.52 0.18 -4.80
C ALA A 11 22.37 -0.98 -5.78
N LEU A 12 21.95 -2.12 -5.25
CA LEU A 12 21.30 -3.14 -6.03
C LEU A 12 20.13 -2.47 -6.78
N ALA A 13 20.28 -2.24 -8.08
CA ALA A 13 19.14 -2.04 -8.95
C ALA A 13 18.46 -3.40 -9.11
N LEU A 14 17.81 -3.85 -8.03
CA LEU A 14 16.77 -4.85 -8.09
C LEU A 14 15.69 -4.23 -8.98
N GLY A 15 15.75 -4.57 -10.26
CA GLY A 15 14.62 -4.48 -11.16
C GLY A 15 13.51 -5.30 -10.54
N THR A 16 12.68 -4.64 -9.74
CA THR A 16 11.47 -5.23 -9.20
C THR A 16 10.49 -5.30 -10.34
N THR A 17 10.52 -6.47 -10.98
CA THR A 17 9.34 -7.25 -11.31
C THR A 17 8.26 -6.44 -12.00
N THR A 18 8.17 -6.59 -13.32
CA THR A 18 6.88 -6.59 -14.01
C THR A 18 5.94 -7.53 -13.25
N ALA A 19 5.13 -6.99 -12.33
CA ALA A 19 4.14 -7.75 -11.60
C ALA A 19 3.05 -8.13 -12.60
N PRO A 20 2.90 -9.42 -12.97
CA PRO A 20 1.82 -9.80 -13.86
C PRO A 20 0.51 -9.77 -13.07
N ALA A 21 -0.44 -8.99 -13.59
CA ALA A 21 -1.88 -9.21 -13.54
C ALA A 21 -2.52 -9.56 -12.19
N LEU A 22 -2.85 -8.57 -11.35
CA LEU A 22 -3.76 -8.78 -10.22
C LEU A 22 -4.61 -7.52 -10.00
N ALA A 23 -5.91 -7.69 -9.79
CA ALA A 23 -6.83 -6.62 -9.37
C ALA A 23 -6.13 -5.77 -8.29
N GLY A 24 -5.99 -4.46 -8.52
CA GLY A 24 -4.89 -3.69 -7.92
C GLY A 24 -4.72 -3.83 -6.41
N ASP A 25 -3.47 -3.82 -5.97
CA ASP A 25 -3.12 -3.55 -4.59
C ASP A 25 -2.72 -2.08 -4.51
N ALA A 26 -3.42 -1.28 -3.69
CA ALA A 26 -3.03 0.10 -3.43
C ALA A 26 -2.68 0.25 -1.95
N LYS A 27 -1.64 1.01 -1.65
CA LYS A 27 -1.29 1.36 -0.27
C LYS A 27 -0.84 2.81 -0.24
N TRP A 28 -1.37 3.57 0.70
CA TRP A 28 -0.88 4.92 0.96
C TRP A 28 -1.03 5.29 2.44
N LYS A 29 -0.37 6.38 2.81
CA LYS A 29 -0.36 6.92 4.16
C LYS A 29 -0.91 8.33 4.12
N TYR A 30 -1.83 8.64 5.01
CA TYR A 30 -2.38 9.99 5.19
C TYR A 30 -1.46 10.83 6.08
N SER A 31 -1.59 12.15 6.01
CA SER A 31 -0.82 13.11 6.81
C SER A 31 -1.00 12.91 8.32
N ASP A 32 -2.16 12.44 8.77
CA ASP A 32 -2.43 12.08 10.17
C ASP A 32 -1.67 10.84 10.65
N GLY A 33 -0.94 10.16 9.75
CA GLY A 33 -0.21 8.92 10.00
C GLY A 33 -1.04 7.65 9.84
N THR A 34 -2.34 7.75 9.56
CA THR A 34 -3.19 6.61 9.17
C THR A 34 -2.64 5.95 7.91
N GLU A 35 -2.47 4.64 7.89
CA GLU A 35 -2.15 3.88 6.68
C GLU A 35 -3.42 3.24 6.13
N LEU A 36 -3.63 3.27 4.82
CA LEU A 36 -4.68 2.49 4.16
C LEU A 36 -4.06 1.58 3.09
N ARG A 37 -4.60 0.37 3.01
CA ARG A 37 -4.32 -0.59 1.95
C ARG A 37 -5.61 -1.12 1.36
N ILE A 38 -5.69 -1.16 0.04
CA ILE A 38 -6.70 -1.86 -0.73
C ILE A 38 -6.03 -3.10 -1.27
N LYS A 39 -6.60 -4.26 -0.95
CA LYS A 39 -6.23 -5.55 -1.55
C LYS A 39 -7.38 -6.00 -2.42
N CYS A 40 -7.27 -5.85 -3.73
CA CYS A 40 -8.19 -6.49 -4.64
C CYS A 40 -7.61 -7.81 -5.16
N ARG A 41 -8.49 -8.78 -5.31
CA ARG A 41 -8.25 -10.06 -5.96
C ARG A 41 -9.42 -10.34 -6.89
N ASN A 42 -9.30 -11.35 -7.73
CA ASN A 42 -10.38 -11.73 -8.64
C ASN A 42 -11.66 -12.11 -7.87
N SER A 43 -11.52 -12.66 -6.66
CA SER A 43 -12.62 -13.09 -5.79
C SER A 43 -13.18 -12.01 -4.86
N GLY A 44 -12.49 -10.88 -4.66
CA GLY A 44 -12.91 -9.89 -3.66
C GLY A 44 -11.94 -8.73 -3.50
N CYS A 45 -12.47 -7.58 -3.12
CA CYS A 45 -11.72 -6.40 -2.72
C CYS A 45 -11.86 -6.18 -1.21
N THR A 46 -10.75 -5.97 -0.52
CA THR A 46 -10.72 -5.66 0.91
C THR A 46 -9.92 -4.40 1.14
N VAL A 47 -10.59 -3.38 1.67
CA VAL A 47 -9.96 -2.14 2.13
C VAL A 47 -9.68 -2.29 3.61
N GLN A 48 -8.45 -2.03 4.00
CA GLN A 48 -8.02 -2.07 5.39
C GLN A 48 -7.29 -0.78 5.72
N ALA A 49 -7.53 -0.25 6.90
CA ALA A 49 -6.78 0.88 7.40
C ALA A 49 -6.19 0.58 8.76
N LYS A 50 -5.17 1.35 9.11
CA LYS A 50 -4.37 1.19 10.30
C LYS A 50 -4.17 2.55 10.93
N ASN A 51 -4.45 2.62 12.22
CA ASN A 51 -4.30 3.85 12.97
C ASN A 51 -2.83 4.27 13.10
N PRO A 52 -2.57 5.58 13.13
CA PRO A 52 -1.22 6.14 13.29
C PRO A 52 -0.52 5.64 14.56
N ASN A 53 -1.29 5.29 15.60
CA ASN A 53 -0.79 4.74 16.87
C ASN A 53 -0.25 3.31 16.77
N GLY A 54 0.12 2.84 15.57
CA GLY A 54 0.77 1.53 15.39
C GLY A 54 -0.15 0.32 15.57
N GLY A 55 -1.47 0.51 15.50
CA GLY A 55 -2.47 -0.53 15.78
C GLY A 55 -2.58 -1.66 14.75
N LYS A 56 -3.55 -2.55 14.95
CA LYS A 56 -3.87 -3.64 14.00
C LYS A 56 -4.51 -3.06 12.72
N TRP A 57 -4.30 -3.73 11.59
CA TRP A 57 -5.06 -3.44 10.37
C TRP A 57 -6.51 -3.83 10.58
N VAL A 58 -7.42 -2.85 10.50
CA VAL A 58 -8.86 -3.08 10.55
C VAL A 58 -9.43 -3.05 9.15
N THR A 59 -10.38 -3.95 8.88
CA THR A 59 -11.07 -3.95 7.58
C THR A 59 -12.15 -2.88 7.62
N VAL A 60 -12.04 -1.89 6.74
CA VAL A 60 -13.00 -0.79 6.65
C VAL A 60 -14.11 -1.08 5.66
N GLU A 61 -13.80 -1.81 4.58
CA GLU A 61 -14.78 -2.14 3.56
C GLU A 61 -14.38 -3.43 2.85
N LYS A 62 -15.36 -4.30 2.55
CA LYS A 62 -15.20 -5.45 1.66
C LYS A 62 -16.16 -5.27 0.50
N GLY A 63 -15.69 -5.54 -0.70
CA GLY A 63 -16.47 -5.43 -1.92
C GLY A 63 -16.18 -6.56 -2.90
N PRO A 64 -16.95 -6.65 -3.99
CA PRO A 64 -16.72 -7.63 -5.04
C PRO A 64 -15.33 -7.46 -5.67
N GLY A 65 -14.76 -8.57 -6.13
CA GLY A 65 -13.48 -8.56 -6.84
C GLY A 65 -13.58 -7.89 -8.20
N GLY A 66 -12.44 -7.45 -8.72
CA GLY A 66 -12.34 -6.89 -10.06
C GLY A 66 -11.72 -5.50 -10.12
N ASN A 67 -11.13 -5.20 -11.27
CA ASN A 67 -10.37 -3.96 -11.50
C ASN A 67 -11.25 -2.71 -11.48
N ALA A 68 -12.51 -2.81 -11.95
CA ALA A 68 -13.46 -1.70 -11.89
C ALA A 68 -13.75 -1.27 -10.44
N ASN A 69 -14.00 -2.23 -9.56
CA ASN A 69 -14.25 -1.94 -8.15
C ASN A 69 -13.00 -1.41 -7.43
N PHE A 70 -11.82 -1.95 -7.77
CA PHE A 70 -10.55 -1.42 -7.29
C PHE A 70 -10.40 0.08 -7.56
N LYS A 71 -10.63 0.52 -8.81
CA LYS A 71 -10.52 1.94 -9.19
C LYS A 71 -11.52 2.83 -8.45
N VAL A 72 -12.74 2.35 -8.23
CA VAL A 72 -13.77 3.07 -7.46
C VAL A 72 -13.34 3.22 -6.00
N LEU A 73 -12.88 2.13 -5.37
CA LEU A 73 -12.39 2.16 -3.99
C LEU A 73 -11.15 3.02 -3.86
N GLU A 74 -10.20 2.92 -4.79
CA GLU A 74 -9.00 3.76 -4.81
C GLU A 74 -9.37 5.23 -4.92
N ALA A 75 -10.22 5.61 -5.88
CA ALA A 75 -10.65 6.99 -6.05
C ALA A 75 -11.44 7.54 -4.84
N LYS A 76 -12.30 6.72 -4.23
CA LYS A 76 -13.05 7.05 -3.01
C LYS A 76 -12.09 7.32 -1.87
N TYR A 77 -11.23 6.37 -1.53
CA TYR A 77 -10.36 6.48 -0.37
C TYR A 77 -9.22 7.49 -0.59
N LYS A 78 -8.78 7.73 -1.83
CA LYS A 78 -7.78 8.77 -2.12
C LYS A 78 -8.29 10.18 -1.78
N LYS A 79 -9.62 10.37 -1.81
CA LYS A 79 -10.29 11.62 -1.42
C LYS A 79 -10.82 11.58 0.02
N VAL A 80 -11.31 10.42 0.45
CA VAL A 80 -12.03 10.25 1.72
C VAL A 80 -11.23 9.32 2.62
N LYS A 81 -10.72 9.87 3.72
CA LYS A 81 -10.04 9.06 4.73
C LYS A 81 -11.05 8.08 5.35
N PRO A 82 -10.72 6.79 5.48
CA PRO A 82 -11.53 5.86 6.25
C PRO A 82 -11.59 6.29 7.71
N SER A 83 -12.75 6.15 8.35
CA SER A 83 -12.87 6.25 9.80
C SER A 83 -12.40 4.95 10.43
N VAL A 84 -11.30 4.99 11.18
CA VAL A 84 -10.66 3.88 11.89
C VAL A 84 -10.22 4.28 13.28
#